data_AF-A0A7J5V052-F1
#
_entry.id   AF-A0A7J5V052-F1
#
_cell.length_a   1.000
_cell.length_b   1.000
_cell.length_c   1.000
_cell.angle_alpha   90.00
_cell.angle_beta   90.00
_cell.angle_gamma   90.00
#
_symmetry.space_group_name_H-M   'P 1'
#
loop_
_entity.id
_entity.type
_entity.pdbx_description
1 polymer ?
#
loop_
_entity_poly.entity_id
_entity_poly.type
_entity_poly.pdbx_seq_one_letter_code
_entity_poly.pdbx_strand_id
1 'polypeptide(L)'
;MSGLTRENFWIITINSLASFVLAYLFIFYTNQLSFVLTAGMFDYSLTVDYASYFFHIEPYQWTHDAVFLIFSSGYILTFIFGLFSLLAFFNLIGEAIPVKVFFFWMVLHSSNFVFGGLLLGNLLTEGIGHVFNWMYLLDTPRMIISIIGFFGLLITALFSARMVVVSSDAYFTKFNEKIAPFFITAQVIVPYLIGSVIIYLYFYPKNMFHERYGWIVLGVMLLIFFLRSRFSDDLLFEEDDSRQIRPMRGLVWFTVITLIATRILFNNGFTINW
;
A
#
# COMPACT_ATOMS: atom_id res chain seq x y z
N MET A 1 13.88 5.66 30.60
CA MET A 1 14.43 6.81 29.83
C MET A 1 13.38 7.28 28.85
N SER A 2 13.03 8.58 28.81
CA SER A 2 12.05 9.07 27.84
C SER A 2 12.67 9.06 26.44
N GLY A 3 12.40 8.04 25.63
CA GLY A 3 12.85 7.93 24.23
C GLY A 3 12.27 8.98 23.28
N LEU A 4 11.68 10.06 23.81
CA LEU A 4 11.03 11.15 23.09
C LEU A 4 12.06 12.24 22.76
N THR A 5 13.03 11.92 21.91
CA THR A 5 14.01 12.88 21.40
C THR A 5 13.72 13.21 19.94
N ARG A 6 14.19 14.37 19.47
CA ARG A 6 14.10 14.75 18.06
C ARG A 6 14.83 13.76 17.15
N GLU A 7 15.94 13.20 17.60
CA GLU A 7 16.69 12.19 16.86
C GLU A 7 15.87 10.91 16.66
N ASN A 8 15.30 10.38 17.75
CA ASN A 8 14.47 9.19 17.71
C ASN A 8 13.23 9.37 16.82
N PHE A 9 12.65 10.58 16.81
CA PHE A 9 11.55 10.91 15.91
C PHE A 9 11.93 10.64 14.45
N TRP A 10 13.04 11.21 14.00
CA TRP A 10 13.48 11.07 12.62
C TRP A 10 13.95 9.66 12.27
N ILE A 11 14.51 8.91 13.21
CA ILE A 11 14.84 7.50 13.00
C ILE A 11 13.59 6.69 12.70
N ILE A 12 12.55 6.83 13.54
CA ILE A 12 11.25 6.14 13.34
C ILE A 12 10.62 6.58 12.01
N THR A 13 10.66 7.88 11.71
CA THR A 13 10.16 8.42 10.44
C THR A 13 10.89 7.86 9.23
N ILE A 14 12.21 7.78 9.23
CA ILE A 14 12.98 7.24 8.10
C ILE A 14 12.70 5.75 7.89
N ASN A 15 12.65 4.96 8.97
CA ASN A 15 12.33 3.53 8.89
C ASN A 15 10.94 3.33 8.28
N SER A 16 9.96 4.09 8.76
CA SER A 16 8.59 3.99 8.28
C SER A 16 8.41 4.58 6.87
N LEU A 17 9.11 5.65 6.52
CA LEU A 17 9.11 6.23 5.18
C LEU A 17 9.70 5.27 4.15
N ALA A 18 10.82 4.62 4.48
CA ALA A 18 11.41 3.60 3.62
C ALA A 18 10.46 2.41 3.42
N SER A 19 9.79 1.99 4.50
CA SER A 19 8.77 0.95 4.49
C SER A 19 7.56 1.33 3.62
N PHE A 20 7.05 2.56 3.78
CA PHE A 20 5.93 3.11 3.03
C PHE A 20 6.19 3.10 1.52
N VAL A 21 7.30 3.73 1.10
CA VAL A 21 7.67 3.85 -0.31
C VAL A 21 7.90 2.47 -0.92
N LEU A 22 8.60 1.58 -0.21
CA LEU A 22 8.85 0.23 -0.71
C LEU A 22 7.56 -0.59 -0.83
N ALA A 23 6.70 -0.53 0.18
CA ALA A 23 5.41 -1.23 0.16
C ALA A 23 4.52 -0.75 -0.99
N TYR A 24 4.47 0.57 -1.21
CA TYR A 24 3.76 1.16 -2.34
C TYR A 24 4.30 0.60 -3.68
N LEU A 25 5.62 0.69 -3.91
CA LEU A 25 6.22 0.23 -5.16
C LEU A 25 6.02 -1.29 -5.35
N PHE A 26 6.09 -2.06 -4.27
CA PHE A 26 5.84 -3.49 -4.31
C PHE A 26 4.40 -3.79 -4.78
N ILE A 27 3.39 -3.14 -4.19
CA ILE A 27 1.99 -3.32 -4.60
C ILE A 27 1.78 -2.90 -6.05
N PHE A 28 2.36 -1.77 -6.46
CA PHE A 28 2.28 -1.27 -7.83
C PHE A 28 2.88 -2.25 -8.85
N TYR A 29 4.12 -2.70 -8.63
CA TYR A 29 4.80 -3.62 -9.55
C TYR A 29 4.21 -5.03 -9.52
N THR A 30 3.66 -5.46 -8.39
CA THR A 30 2.89 -6.71 -8.31
C THR A 30 1.64 -6.65 -9.19
N ASN A 31 0.93 -5.53 -9.18
CA ASN A 31 -0.21 -5.32 -10.07
C ASN A 31 0.21 -5.31 -11.54
N GLN A 32 1.28 -4.60 -11.91
CA GLN A 32 1.80 -4.61 -13.27
C GLN A 32 2.25 -6.01 -13.72
N LEU A 33 2.97 -6.74 -12.88
CA LEU A 33 3.39 -8.11 -13.15
C LEU A 33 2.17 -9.00 -13.43
N SER A 34 1.08 -8.82 -12.68
CA SER A 34 -0.15 -9.56 -12.91
C SER A 34 -0.70 -9.33 -14.32
N PHE A 35 -0.72 -8.08 -14.81
CA PHE A 35 -1.16 -7.77 -16.17
C PHE A 35 -0.27 -8.39 -17.23
N VAL A 36 1.05 -8.40 -17.02
CA VAL A 36 1.99 -9.04 -17.94
C VAL A 36 1.70 -10.53 -18.07
N LEU A 37 1.57 -11.21 -16.92
CA LEU A 37 1.37 -12.67 -16.89
C LEU A 37 0.02 -13.07 -17.50
N THR A 38 -1.06 -12.36 -17.18
CA THR A 38 -2.40 -12.69 -17.70
C THR A 38 -2.56 -12.31 -19.16
N ALA A 39 -1.93 -11.24 -19.63
CA ALA A 39 -1.92 -10.91 -21.05
C ALA A 39 -1.21 -11.97 -21.91
N GLY A 40 -0.15 -12.59 -21.37
CA GLY A 40 0.50 -13.73 -22.00
C GLY A 40 -0.37 -14.97 -22.15
N MET A 41 -1.41 -15.12 -21.33
CA MET A 41 -2.38 -16.22 -21.50
C MET A 41 -3.30 -16.04 -22.73
N PHE A 42 -3.36 -14.82 -23.28
CA PHE A 42 -4.17 -14.48 -24.46
C PHE A 42 -3.31 -14.05 -25.66
N ASP A 43 -1.99 -14.23 -25.59
CA ASP A 43 -1.02 -13.81 -26.61
C ASP A 43 -1.10 -12.31 -26.95
N TYR A 44 -1.47 -11.48 -25.97
CA TYR A 44 -1.57 -10.03 -26.15
C TYR A 44 -0.21 -9.36 -25.94
N SER A 45 0.33 -8.80 -27.02
CA SER A 45 1.56 -7.99 -26.95
C SER A 45 1.30 -6.70 -26.15
N LEU A 46 2.23 -6.33 -25.28
CA LEU A 46 2.07 -5.16 -24.41
C LEU A 46 3.41 -4.48 -24.13
N THR A 47 3.37 -3.17 -23.90
CA THR A 47 4.51 -2.41 -23.37
C THR A 47 4.24 -2.01 -21.92
N VAL A 48 5.17 -2.31 -21.02
CA VAL A 48 5.15 -1.81 -19.63
C VAL A 48 6.22 -0.77 -19.46
N ASP A 49 5.84 0.41 -18.98
CA ASP A 49 6.76 1.44 -18.51
C ASP A 49 6.61 1.67 -17.01
N TYR A 50 7.42 2.59 -16.47
CA TYR A 50 7.49 2.85 -15.03
C TYR A 50 6.16 3.31 -14.42
N ALA A 51 5.20 3.80 -15.22
CA ALA A 51 3.89 4.29 -14.78
C ALA A 51 2.72 3.53 -15.42
N SER A 52 2.79 3.23 -16.71
CA SER A 52 1.66 2.71 -17.48
C SER A 52 1.97 1.40 -18.19
N TYR A 53 0.89 0.75 -18.61
CA TYR A 53 0.92 -0.37 -19.54
C TYR A 53 0.12 0.01 -20.78
N PHE A 54 0.52 -0.51 -21.94
CA PHE A 54 -0.16 -0.29 -23.21
C PHE A 54 -0.27 -1.63 -23.94
N PHE A 55 -1.50 -2.05 -24.24
CA PHE A 55 -1.76 -3.27 -24.99
C PHE A 55 -1.75 -2.96 -26.49
N HIS A 56 -0.91 -3.67 -27.26
CA HIS A 56 -0.81 -3.55 -28.71
C HIS A 56 -1.81 -4.48 -29.40
N ILE A 57 -3.09 -4.29 -29.11
CA ILE A 57 -4.17 -5.07 -29.72
C ILE A 57 -5.26 -4.15 -30.27
N GLU A 58 -5.90 -4.60 -31.34
CA GLU A 58 -6.96 -3.86 -32.00
C GLU A 58 -8.28 -3.96 -31.20
N PRO A 59 -9.16 -2.95 -31.25
CA PRO A 59 -10.36 -2.90 -30.39
C PRO A 59 -11.28 -4.12 -30.49
N TYR A 60 -11.38 -4.75 -31.66
CA TYR A 60 -12.23 -5.93 -31.86
C TYR A 60 -11.61 -7.24 -31.36
N GLN A 61 -10.31 -7.24 -31.02
CA GLN A 61 -9.62 -8.43 -30.49
C GLN A 61 -9.88 -8.64 -29.01
N TRP A 62 -10.38 -7.62 -28.29
CA TRP A 62 -10.74 -7.72 -26.89
C TRP A 62 -11.91 -8.69 -26.70
N THR A 63 -11.68 -9.72 -25.89
CA THR A 63 -12.72 -10.63 -25.43
C THR A 63 -13.13 -10.29 -24.00
N HIS A 64 -14.38 -10.64 -23.65
CA HIS A 64 -14.88 -10.43 -22.30
C HIS A 64 -14.01 -11.14 -21.24
N ASP A 65 -13.57 -12.37 -21.53
CA ASP A 65 -12.74 -13.17 -20.62
C ASP A 65 -11.36 -12.56 -20.44
N ALA A 66 -10.74 -12.03 -21.50
CA ALA A 66 -9.45 -11.37 -21.42
C ALA A 66 -9.52 -10.09 -20.59
N VAL A 67 -10.54 -9.25 -20.82
CA VAL A 67 -10.73 -8.03 -20.01
C VAL A 67 -10.99 -8.37 -18.56
N PHE A 68 -11.87 -9.33 -18.29
CA PHE A 68 -12.16 -9.75 -16.93
C PHE A 68 -10.90 -10.26 -16.22
N LEU A 69 -10.17 -11.20 -16.84
CA LEU A 69 -9.01 -11.82 -16.20
C LEU A 69 -7.86 -10.84 -16.02
N ILE A 70 -7.49 -10.09 -17.06
CA ILE A 70 -6.35 -9.17 -17.02
C ILE A 70 -6.58 -8.07 -15.99
N PHE A 71 -7.72 -7.38 -16.04
CA PHE A 71 -7.93 -6.21 -15.18
C PHE A 71 -8.38 -6.57 -13.76
N SER A 72 -8.78 -7.81 -13.47
CA SER A 72 -9.08 -8.26 -12.09
C SER A 72 -7.90 -8.95 -11.39
N SER A 73 -6.99 -9.60 -12.14
CA SER A 73 -5.93 -10.42 -11.56
C SER A 73 -4.99 -9.62 -10.66
N GLY A 74 -4.66 -8.38 -11.04
CA GLY A 74 -3.79 -7.51 -10.26
C GLY A 74 -4.39 -7.13 -8.89
N TYR A 75 -5.69 -6.90 -8.84
CA TYR A 75 -6.42 -6.66 -7.58
C TYR A 75 -6.41 -7.90 -6.68
N ILE A 76 -6.65 -9.08 -7.25
CA ILE A 76 -6.64 -10.34 -6.50
C ILE A 76 -5.23 -10.61 -5.95
N LEU A 77 -4.20 -10.49 -6.79
CA LEU A 77 -2.81 -10.78 -6.40
C LEU A 77 -2.32 -9.83 -5.30
N THR A 78 -2.56 -8.52 -5.46
CA THR A 78 -2.21 -7.52 -4.43
C THR A 78 -2.97 -7.75 -3.12
N PHE A 79 -4.24 -8.16 -3.18
CA PHE A 79 -5.01 -8.53 -1.99
C PHE A 79 -4.38 -9.73 -1.25
N ILE A 80 -3.97 -10.77 -1.98
CA ILE A 80 -3.30 -11.95 -1.41
C ILE A 80 -2.00 -11.54 -0.70
N PHE A 81 -1.17 -10.70 -1.32
CA PHE A 81 0.05 -10.18 -0.67
C PHE A 81 -0.27 -9.32 0.56
N GLY A 82 -1.38 -8.58 0.55
CA GLY A 82 -1.91 -7.89 1.71
C GLY A 82 -2.23 -8.85 2.87
N LEU A 83 -2.94 -9.94 2.59
CA LEU A 83 -3.27 -10.97 3.58
C LEU A 83 -2.01 -11.67 4.13
N PHE A 84 -1.05 -12.02 3.27
CA PHE A 84 0.23 -12.57 3.73
C PHE A 84 1.02 -11.57 4.58
N SER A 85 0.98 -10.29 4.24
CA SER A 85 1.60 -9.24 5.05
C SER A 85 0.92 -9.09 6.41
N LEU A 86 -0.40 -9.24 6.46
CA LEU A 86 -1.14 -9.25 7.72
C LEU A 86 -0.72 -10.43 8.61
N LEU A 87 -0.61 -11.64 8.04
CA LEU A 87 -0.14 -12.82 8.78
C LEU A 87 1.31 -12.64 9.24
N ALA A 88 2.19 -12.14 8.38
CA ALA A 88 3.58 -11.84 8.72
C ALA A 88 3.67 -10.80 9.86
N PHE A 89 2.84 -9.76 9.83
CA PHE A 89 2.77 -8.77 10.91
C PHE A 89 2.40 -9.42 12.25
N PHE A 90 1.37 -10.26 12.28
CA PHE A 90 0.91 -10.92 13.50
C PHE A 90 1.93 -11.94 14.04
N ASN A 91 2.68 -12.61 13.18
CA ASN A 91 3.76 -13.51 13.59
C ASN A 91 4.95 -12.78 14.23
N LEU A 92 5.12 -11.48 13.96
CA LEU A 92 6.19 -10.65 14.52
C LEU A 92 5.76 -9.85 15.75
N ILE A 93 4.56 -10.10 16.31
CA ILE A 93 4.14 -9.44 17.54
C ILE A 93 4.98 -9.95 18.71
N GLY A 94 5.47 -9.02 19.55
CA GLY A 94 6.32 -9.34 20.69
C GLY A 94 7.81 -9.26 20.36
N GLU A 95 8.21 -9.42 19.10
CA GLU A 95 9.60 -9.24 18.69
C GLU A 95 9.95 -7.74 18.57
N ALA A 96 11.03 -7.27 19.18
CA ALA A 96 11.44 -5.85 19.10
C ALA A 96 12.08 -5.46 17.74
N ILE A 97 11.50 -5.89 16.62
CA ILE A 97 12.05 -5.70 15.27
C ILE A 97 11.21 -4.70 14.46
N PRO A 98 11.80 -3.59 13.98
CA PRO A 98 11.09 -2.58 13.19
C PRO A 98 10.54 -3.03 11.83
N VAL A 99 10.94 -4.20 11.31
CA VAL A 99 10.49 -4.70 9.99
C VAL A 99 8.98 -4.93 9.90
N LYS A 100 8.31 -5.12 11.04
CA LYS A 100 6.84 -5.20 11.09
C LYS A 100 6.15 -3.95 10.51
N VAL A 101 6.81 -2.79 10.52
CA VAL A 101 6.30 -1.55 9.93
C VAL A 101 6.16 -1.66 8.41
N PHE A 102 7.02 -2.44 7.74
CA PHE A 102 6.89 -2.74 6.31
C PHE A 102 5.62 -3.54 6.01
N PHE A 103 5.36 -4.61 6.78
CA PHE A 103 4.15 -5.41 6.63
C PHE A 103 2.87 -4.63 6.93
N PHE A 104 2.92 -3.73 7.91
CA PHE A 104 1.83 -2.79 8.18
C PHE A 104 1.51 -1.92 6.96
N TRP A 105 2.51 -1.28 6.35
CA TRP A 105 2.30 -0.45 5.16
C TRP A 105 1.84 -1.25 3.96
N MET A 106 2.34 -2.48 3.80
CA MET A 106 1.87 -3.41 2.79
C MET A 106 0.36 -3.68 2.90
N VAL A 107 -0.14 -3.97 4.11
CA VAL A 107 -1.58 -4.15 4.37
C VAL A 107 -2.37 -2.89 4.00
N LEU A 108 -1.90 -1.72 4.42
CA LEU A 108 -2.57 -0.46 4.11
C LEU A 108 -2.62 -0.18 2.60
N HIS A 109 -1.49 -0.31 1.89
CA HIS A 109 -1.44 -0.08 0.46
C HIS A 109 -2.24 -1.10 -0.33
N SER A 110 -2.18 -2.40 0.01
CA SER A 110 -2.98 -3.43 -0.65
C SER A 110 -4.48 -3.20 -0.44
N SER A 111 -4.90 -2.90 0.79
CA SER A 111 -6.31 -2.64 1.09
C SER A 111 -6.80 -1.37 0.42
N ASN A 112 -5.99 -0.31 0.41
CA ASN A 112 -6.32 0.94 -0.29
C ASN A 112 -6.43 0.71 -1.80
N PHE A 113 -5.51 -0.06 -2.39
CA PHE A 113 -5.54 -0.42 -3.81
C PHE A 113 -6.81 -1.19 -4.16
N VAL A 114 -7.14 -2.23 -3.38
CA VAL A 114 -8.26 -3.12 -3.65
C VAL A 114 -9.59 -2.45 -3.33
N PHE A 115 -9.82 -2.10 -2.07
CA PHE A 115 -11.11 -1.57 -1.64
C PHE A 115 -11.34 -0.14 -2.13
N GLY A 116 -10.28 0.66 -2.26
CA GLY A 116 -10.35 1.96 -2.92
C GLY A 116 -10.67 1.82 -4.41
N GLY A 117 -10.13 0.80 -5.08
CA GLY A 117 -10.50 0.45 -6.45
C GLY A 117 -11.97 0.02 -6.59
N LEU A 118 -12.48 -0.84 -5.69
CA LEU A 118 -13.89 -1.23 -5.70
C LEU A 118 -14.83 -0.05 -5.46
N LEU A 119 -14.45 0.88 -4.58
CA LEU A 119 -15.24 2.07 -4.30
C LEU A 119 -15.16 3.09 -5.45
N LEU A 120 -13.97 3.63 -5.73
CA LEU A 120 -13.76 4.73 -6.67
C LEU A 120 -13.72 4.28 -8.12
N GLY A 121 -13.14 3.12 -8.40
CA GLY A 121 -13.07 2.59 -9.76
C GLY A 121 -14.47 2.34 -10.31
N ASN A 122 -15.39 1.84 -9.49
CA ASN A 122 -16.79 1.69 -9.90
C ASN A 122 -17.48 3.04 -10.18
N LEU A 123 -17.21 4.08 -9.38
CA LEU A 123 -17.79 5.41 -9.55
C LEU A 123 -17.20 6.18 -10.75
N LEU A 124 -15.91 5.99 -11.02
CA LEU A 124 -15.15 6.74 -12.03
C LEU A 124 -14.89 5.92 -13.30
N THR A 125 -15.35 4.67 -13.35
CA THR A 125 -15.18 3.73 -14.47
C THR A 125 -13.73 3.43 -14.85
N GLU A 126 -12.80 3.59 -13.91
CA GLU A 126 -11.36 3.34 -14.09
C GLU A 126 -10.87 2.14 -13.25
N GLY A 127 -9.71 1.58 -13.62
CA GLY A 127 -9.14 0.40 -12.95
C GLY A 127 -10.10 -0.80 -12.98
N ILE A 128 -10.37 -1.41 -11.83
CA ILE A 128 -11.35 -2.52 -11.73
C ILE A 128 -12.77 -2.13 -12.16
N GLY A 129 -13.11 -0.83 -12.15
CA GLY A 129 -14.39 -0.36 -12.68
C GLY A 129 -14.58 -0.66 -14.17
N HIS A 130 -13.48 -0.73 -14.93
CA HIS A 130 -13.51 -1.13 -16.33
C HIS A 130 -14.03 -2.57 -16.49
N VAL A 131 -13.68 -3.48 -15.56
CA VAL A 131 -14.19 -4.86 -15.54
C VAL A 131 -15.71 -4.86 -15.35
N PHE A 132 -16.23 -4.06 -14.42
CA PHE A 132 -17.67 -4.00 -14.14
C PHE A 132 -18.49 -3.47 -15.32
N ASN A 133 -17.89 -2.56 -16.10
CA ASN A 133 -18.49 -2.10 -17.34
C ASN A 133 -18.55 -3.20 -18.41
N TRP A 134 -17.47 -3.95 -18.58
CA TRP A 134 -17.43 -5.07 -19.53
C TRP A 134 -18.35 -6.23 -19.14
N MET A 135 -18.55 -6.44 -17.84
CA MET A 135 -19.52 -7.39 -17.30
C MET A 135 -20.98 -6.92 -17.44
N TYR A 136 -21.22 -5.73 -17.98
CA TYR A 136 -22.54 -5.11 -18.08
C TYR A 136 -23.32 -5.13 -16.75
N LEU A 137 -22.61 -4.95 -15.63
CA LEU A 137 -23.26 -4.95 -14.31
C LEU A 137 -24.28 -3.81 -14.24
N LEU A 138 -25.51 -4.15 -13.84
CA LEU A 138 -26.55 -3.18 -13.54
C LEU A 138 -26.20 -2.35 -12.29
N ASP A 139 -26.96 -1.28 -12.05
CA ASP A 139 -26.69 -0.33 -10.96
C ASP A 139 -26.69 -0.99 -9.58
N THR A 140 -27.58 -1.96 -9.34
CA THR A 140 -27.68 -2.63 -8.04
C THR A 140 -26.42 -3.43 -7.68
N PRO A 141 -25.90 -4.35 -8.52
CA PRO A 141 -24.60 -4.99 -8.29
C PRO A 141 -23.43 -4.01 -8.10
N ARG A 142 -23.37 -2.95 -8.90
CA ARG A 142 -22.35 -1.91 -8.79
C ARG A 142 -22.38 -1.25 -7.41
N MET A 143 -23.56 -0.87 -6.94
CA MET A 143 -23.75 -0.28 -5.61
C MET A 143 -23.28 -1.24 -4.51
N ILE A 144 -23.63 -2.53 -4.59
CA ILE A 144 -23.19 -3.54 -3.62
C ILE A 144 -21.66 -3.63 -3.58
N ILE A 145 -20.99 -3.62 -4.74
CA ILE A 145 -19.52 -3.67 -4.82
C ILE A 145 -18.89 -2.42 -4.19
N SER A 146 -19.43 -1.23 -4.45
CA SER A 146 -18.94 0.00 -3.81
C SER A 146 -19.15 -0.02 -2.29
N ILE A 147 -20.26 -0.58 -1.81
CA ILE A 147 -20.50 -0.77 -0.37
C ILE A 147 -19.44 -1.73 0.23
N ILE A 148 -19.11 -2.82 -0.46
CA ILE A 148 -18.04 -3.74 -0.03
C ILE A 148 -16.69 -3.00 0.03
N GLY A 149 -16.37 -2.20 -0.99
CA GLY A 149 -15.16 -1.35 -0.99
C GLY A 149 -15.14 -0.39 0.21
N PHE A 150 -16.24 0.31 0.46
CA PHE A 150 -16.35 1.22 1.61
C PHE A 150 -16.13 0.50 2.95
N PHE A 151 -16.84 -0.61 3.20
CA PHE A 151 -16.68 -1.36 4.45
C PHE A 151 -15.29 -1.99 4.57
N GLY A 152 -14.69 -2.45 3.48
CA GLY A 152 -13.32 -2.98 3.48
C GLY A 152 -12.29 -1.91 3.89
N LEU A 153 -12.41 -0.69 3.38
CA LEU A 153 -11.59 0.45 3.81
C LEU A 153 -11.81 0.79 5.28
N LEU A 154 -13.06 0.84 5.73
CA LEU A 154 -13.42 1.16 7.11
C LEU A 154 -12.86 0.12 8.09
N ILE A 155 -13.07 -1.17 7.81
CA ILE A 155 -12.53 -2.27 8.60
C ILE A 155 -11.01 -2.18 8.65
N THR A 156 -10.35 -1.99 7.50
CA THR A 156 -8.89 -1.85 7.46
C THR A 156 -8.41 -0.68 8.33
N ALA A 157 -9.05 0.49 8.24
CA ALA A 157 -8.69 1.66 9.04
C ALA A 157 -8.82 1.40 10.56
N LEU A 158 -9.88 0.72 10.98
CA LEU A 158 -10.12 0.38 12.38
C LEU A 158 -9.10 -0.65 12.90
N PHE A 159 -8.79 -1.69 12.13
CA PHE A 159 -7.79 -2.70 12.50
C PHE A 159 -6.36 -2.15 12.52
N SER A 160 -6.04 -1.26 11.57
CA SER A 160 -4.72 -0.62 11.46
C SER A 160 -4.37 0.18 12.71
N ALA A 161 -5.36 0.67 13.47
CA ALA A 161 -5.12 1.34 14.74
C ALA A 161 -4.38 0.48 15.75
N ARG A 162 -4.84 -0.76 15.91
CA ARG A 162 -4.20 -1.71 16.81
C ARG A 162 -2.83 -2.11 16.30
N MET A 163 -2.66 -2.29 14.98
CA MET A 163 -1.37 -2.63 14.39
C MET A 163 -0.31 -1.57 14.68
N VAL A 164 -0.62 -0.28 14.51
CA VAL A 164 0.32 0.80 14.82
C VAL A 164 0.68 0.77 16.30
N VAL A 165 -0.31 0.73 17.17
CA VAL A 165 -0.08 0.71 18.63
C VAL A 165 0.82 -0.47 19.04
N VAL A 166 0.54 -1.68 18.55
CA VAL A 166 1.36 -2.87 18.82
C VAL A 166 2.77 -2.72 18.27
N SER A 167 2.94 -2.16 17.06
CA SER A 167 4.26 -1.98 16.45
C SER A 167 5.19 -1.00 17.17
N SER A 168 4.67 -0.27 18.17
CA SER A 168 5.50 0.56 19.04
C SER A 168 6.45 -0.26 19.92
N ASP A 169 6.18 -1.56 20.09
CA ASP A 169 7.05 -2.54 20.77
C ASP A 169 8.45 -2.64 20.16
N ALA A 170 8.62 -2.27 18.90
CA ALA A 170 9.92 -2.21 18.23
C ALA A 170 10.81 -1.07 18.75
N TYR A 171 10.24 -0.07 19.42
CA TYR A 171 10.94 1.18 19.78
C TYR A 171 10.81 1.54 21.26
N PHE A 172 9.70 1.20 21.90
CA PHE A 172 9.38 1.60 23.27
C PHE A 172 9.01 0.39 24.12
N THR A 173 9.32 0.47 25.42
CA THR A 173 8.92 -0.55 26.42
C THR A 173 7.47 -0.40 26.87
N LYS A 174 6.91 0.81 26.72
CA LYS A 174 5.53 1.12 27.05
C LYS A 174 4.93 2.00 25.96
N PHE A 175 3.70 1.72 25.59
CA PHE A 175 2.83 2.63 24.87
C PHE A 175 1.86 3.29 25.84
N ASN A 176 1.76 4.62 25.81
CA ASN A 176 0.85 5.40 26.64
C ASN A 176 0.43 6.69 25.92
N GLU A 177 -0.54 7.42 26.52
CA GLU A 177 -1.05 8.68 25.96
C GLU A 177 0.03 9.74 25.68
N LYS A 178 1.14 9.73 26.42
CA LYS A 178 2.25 10.69 26.24
C LYS A 178 3.11 10.36 25.01
N ILE A 179 3.35 9.07 24.75
CA ILE A 179 4.17 8.58 23.63
C ILE A 179 3.34 8.48 22.35
N ALA A 180 2.06 8.16 22.47
CA ALA A 180 1.13 7.96 21.35
C ALA A 180 1.20 9.06 20.26
N PRO A 181 1.01 10.37 20.57
CA PRO A 181 1.02 11.40 19.53
C PRO A 181 2.39 11.53 18.85
N PHE A 182 3.48 11.39 19.60
CA PHE A 182 4.83 11.42 19.06
C PHE A 182 5.07 10.26 18.10
N PHE A 183 4.76 9.05 18.54
CA PHE A 183 5.00 7.84 17.78
C PHE A 183 4.12 7.74 16.53
N ILE A 184 2.83 8.03 16.66
CA ILE A 184 1.89 7.99 15.52
C ILE A 184 2.27 9.04 14.47
N THR A 185 2.68 10.23 14.91
CA THR A 185 3.13 11.27 13.98
C THR A 185 4.42 10.85 13.26
N ALA A 186 5.38 10.29 14.00
CA ALA A 186 6.66 9.83 13.46
C ALA A 186 6.51 8.63 12.52
N GLN A 187 5.67 7.65 12.87
CA GLN A 187 5.54 6.40 12.13
C GLN A 187 4.47 6.46 11.04
N VAL A 188 3.40 7.23 11.19
CA VAL A 188 2.26 7.18 10.26
C VAL A 188 2.12 8.48 9.48
N ILE A 189 1.91 9.60 10.17
CA ILE A 189 1.52 10.86 9.53
C ILE A 189 2.63 11.45 8.67
N VAL A 190 3.84 11.63 9.21
CA VAL A 190 4.95 12.22 8.47
C VAL A 190 5.42 11.30 7.32
N PRO A 191 5.60 9.98 7.51
CA PRO A 191 5.92 9.06 6.43
C PRO A 191 4.87 9.04 5.33
N TYR A 192 3.58 9.09 5.67
CA TYR A 192 2.51 9.21 4.68
C TYR A 192 2.66 10.50 3.86
N LEU A 193 2.79 11.66 4.49
CA LEU A 193 2.87 12.94 3.78
C LEU A 193 4.11 13.03 2.88
N ILE A 194 5.28 12.72 3.42
CA ILE A 194 6.55 12.79 2.67
C ILE A 194 6.59 11.69 1.62
N GLY A 195 6.18 10.47 1.97
CA GLY A 195 6.13 9.32 1.06
C GLY A 195 5.19 9.57 -0.11
N SER A 196 4.04 10.20 0.12
CA SER A 196 3.11 10.59 -0.94
C SER A 196 3.75 11.54 -1.95
N VAL A 197 4.49 12.53 -1.46
CA VAL A 197 5.24 13.45 -2.33
C VAL A 197 6.33 12.72 -3.11
N ILE A 198 7.06 11.80 -2.47
CA ILE A 198 8.10 11.00 -3.14
C ILE A 198 7.50 10.15 -4.27
N ILE A 199 6.39 9.45 -4.01
CA ILE A 199 5.74 8.62 -5.02
C ILE A 199 5.11 9.47 -6.14
N TYR A 200 4.51 10.61 -5.80
CA TYR A 200 4.00 11.55 -6.82
C TYR A 200 5.14 12.00 -7.76
N LEU A 201 6.28 12.41 -7.20
CA LEU A 201 7.46 12.77 -7.97
C LEU A 201 8.02 11.58 -8.76
N TYR A 202 7.94 10.37 -8.21
CA TYR A 202 8.34 9.14 -8.88
C TYR A 202 7.53 8.87 -10.15
N PHE A 203 6.25 9.27 -10.23
CA PHE A 203 5.45 9.04 -11.44
C PHE A 203 5.36 10.26 -12.37
N TYR A 204 5.75 11.43 -11.90
CA TYR A 204 5.80 12.64 -12.72
C TYR A 204 6.59 12.41 -14.03
N PRO A 205 6.09 12.87 -15.21
CA PRO A 205 4.87 13.65 -15.44
C PRO A 205 3.59 12.83 -15.69
N LYS A 206 3.66 11.49 -15.62
CA LYS A 206 2.54 10.60 -15.92
C LYS A 206 1.64 10.45 -14.68
N ASN A 207 0.67 11.36 -14.52
CA ASN A 207 -0.27 11.35 -13.39
C ASN A 207 -1.32 10.24 -13.53
N MET A 208 -1.09 9.11 -12.87
CA MET A 208 -2.01 7.96 -12.85
C MET A 208 -3.28 8.21 -12.03
N PHE A 209 -4.33 7.42 -12.29
CA PHE A 209 -5.58 7.46 -11.54
C PHE A 209 -5.41 7.17 -10.04
N HIS A 210 -4.70 6.09 -9.71
CA HIS A 210 -4.43 5.73 -8.31
C HIS A 210 -3.67 6.85 -7.59
N GLU A 211 -2.78 7.54 -8.30
CA GLU A 211 -2.03 8.70 -7.81
C GLU A 211 -2.88 9.97 -7.64
N ARG A 212 -4.05 10.05 -8.26
CA ARG A 212 -4.93 11.23 -8.09
C ARG A 212 -5.84 11.09 -6.88
N TYR A 213 -6.34 9.88 -6.62
CA TYR A 213 -7.39 9.67 -5.64
C TYR A 213 -7.01 8.70 -4.51
N GLY A 214 -6.06 7.79 -4.74
CA GLY A 214 -5.63 6.78 -3.77
C GLY A 214 -5.07 7.40 -2.49
N TRP A 215 -4.36 8.54 -2.58
CA TRP A 215 -3.88 9.28 -1.42
C TRP A 215 -5.01 9.85 -0.59
N ILE A 216 -6.08 10.36 -1.21
CA ILE A 216 -7.22 10.91 -0.48
C ILE A 216 -7.90 9.80 0.33
N VAL A 217 -8.11 8.63 -0.28
CA VAL A 217 -8.69 7.47 0.40
C VAL A 217 -7.83 7.02 1.57
N LEU A 218 -6.52 6.86 1.34
CA LEU A 218 -5.57 6.52 2.40
C LEU A 218 -5.54 7.57 3.51
N GLY A 219 -5.58 8.86 3.16
CA GLY A 219 -5.65 9.97 4.11
C GLY A 219 -6.91 9.92 4.99
N VAL A 220 -8.08 9.60 4.42
CA VAL A 220 -9.32 9.39 5.17
C VAL A 220 -9.20 8.18 6.09
N MET A 221 -8.64 7.07 5.62
CA MET A 221 -8.37 5.90 6.48
C MET A 221 -7.45 6.26 7.66
N LEU A 222 -6.39 7.01 7.40
CA LEU A 222 -5.44 7.46 8.42
C LEU A 222 -6.07 8.46 9.41
N LEU A 223 -7.02 9.28 8.97
CA LEU A 223 -7.79 10.14 9.86
C LEU A 223 -8.66 9.33 10.82
N ILE A 224 -9.41 8.34 10.30
CA ILE A 224 -10.24 7.44 11.13
C ILE A 224 -9.36 6.70 12.13
N PHE A 225 -8.22 6.19 11.67
CA PHE A 225 -7.19 5.59 12.51
C PHE A 225 -6.75 6.54 13.64
N PHE A 226 -6.35 7.77 13.32
CA PHE A 226 -5.84 8.74 14.29
C PHE A 226 -6.88 9.12 15.34
N LEU A 227 -8.16 9.19 14.94
CA LEU A 227 -9.27 9.41 15.88
C LEU A 227 -9.45 8.20 16.81
N ARG A 228 -9.35 6.98 16.28
CA ARG A 228 -9.47 5.74 17.07
C ARG A 228 -8.30 5.53 18.02
N SER A 229 -7.08 5.85 17.59
CA SER A 229 -5.86 5.58 18.36
C SER A 229 -5.80 6.33 19.70
N ARG A 230 -6.52 7.45 19.82
CA ARG A 230 -6.65 8.21 21.08
C ARG A 230 -7.30 7.43 22.22
N PHE A 231 -8.06 6.38 21.90
CA PHE A 231 -8.76 5.53 22.87
C PHE A 231 -8.05 4.19 23.09
N SER A 232 -6.73 4.14 22.85
CA SER A 232 -5.97 2.90 23.03
C SER A 232 -5.49 2.80 24.47
N ASP A 233 -5.71 1.64 25.07
CA ASP A 233 -5.24 1.35 26.43
C ASP A 233 -3.70 1.41 26.51
N ASP A 234 -3.20 1.72 27.71
CA ASP A 234 -1.77 1.64 28.01
C ASP A 234 -1.28 0.20 27.80
N LEU A 235 -0.25 0.02 26.97
CA LEU A 235 0.37 -1.29 26.74
C LEU A 235 1.77 -1.31 27.35
N LEU A 236 2.05 -2.35 28.12
CA LEU A 236 3.38 -2.70 28.59
C LEU A 236 3.89 -3.85 27.74
N PHE A 237 5.09 -3.68 27.17
CA PHE A 237 5.75 -4.72 26.40
C PHE A 237 6.81 -5.41 27.25
N GLU A 238 7.05 -6.69 26.96
CA GLU A 238 8.12 -7.44 27.61
C GLU A 238 9.47 -6.75 27.41
N GLU A 239 10.33 -6.79 28.42
CA GLU A 239 11.68 -6.24 28.32
C GLU A 239 12.51 -7.09 27.37
N ASP A 240 13.05 -6.45 26.34
CA ASP A 240 13.91 -7.06 25.34
C ASP A 240 15.18 -6.22 25.24
N ASP A 241 16.32 -6.82 25.59
CA ASP A 241 17.63 -6.17 25.58
C ASP A 241 18.07 -5.68 24.18
N SER A 242 17.47 -6.25 23.13
CA SER A 242 17.71 -5.85 21.75
C SER A 242 16.93 -4.60 21.33
N ARG A 243 15.95 -4.15 22.14
CA ARG A 243 15.07 -3.02 21.82
C ARG A 243 15.85 -1.71 21.80
N GLN A 244 16.17 -1.25 20.60
CA GLN A 244 16.87 0.01 20.39
C GLN A 244 16.34 0.76 19.18
N ILE A 245 16.14 2.07 19.34
CA ILE A 245 15.72 2.96 18.26
C ILE A 245 16.92 3.17 17.34
N ARG A 246 16.98 2.37 16.28
CA ARG A 246 18.08 2.37 15.31
C ARG A 246 17.55 2.48 13.87
N PRO A 247 18.28 3.14 12.97
CA PRO A 247 17.90 3.19 11.58
C PRO A 247 18.05 1.81 10.92
N MET A 248 17.02 1.36 10.21
CA MET A 248 17.02 0.15 9.40
C MET A 248 17.82 0.38 8.10
N ARG A 249 19.14 0.53 8.20
CA ARG A 249 20.00 0.91 7.08
C ARG A 249 19.80 0.01 5.85
N GLY A 250 19.68 -1.29 6.05
CA GLY A 250 19.43 -2.25 4.96
C GLY A 250 18.13 -1.97 4.21
N LEU A 251 17.02 -1.75 4.93
CA LEU A 251 15.72 -1.43 4.32
C LEU A 251 15.78 -0.07 3.60
N VAL A 252 16.36 0.96 4.24
CA VAL A 252 16.47 2.30 3.66
C VAL A 252 17.24 2.27 2.34
N TRP A 253 18.43 1.64 2.31
CA TRP A 253 19.21 1.51 1.09
C TRP A 253 18.48 0.69 0.03
N PHE A 254 17.84 -0.40 0.43
CA PHE A 254 17.06 -1.22 -0.48
C PHE A 254 15.90 -0.44 -1.12
N THR A 255 15.18 0.38 -0.36
CA THR A 255 14.11 1.25 -0.88
C THR A 255 14.67 2.27 -1.88
N VAL A 256 15.78 2.95 -1.54
CA VAL A 256 16.40 3.93 -2.44
C VAL A 256 16.87 3.29 -3.74
N ILE A 257 17.56 2.14 -3.65
CA ILE A 257 18.02 1.38 -4.81
C ILE A 257 16.83 0.94 -5.65
N THR A 258 15.79 0.38 -5.05
CA THR A 258 14.59 -0.07 -5.76
C THR A 258 13.93 1.10 -6.48
N LEU A 259 13.76 2.24 -5.82
CA LEU A 259 13.15 3.44 -6.41
C LEU A 259 13.95 3.93 -7.62
N ILE A 260 15.28 4.05 -7.51
CA ILE A 260 16.12 4.53 -8.61
C ILE A 260 16.18 3.50 -9.74
N ALA A 261 16.43 2.23 -9.41
CA ALA A 261 16.58 1.16 -10.39
C ALA A 261 15.29 0.96 -11.19
N THR A 262 14.13 0.90 -10.53
CA THR A 262 12.85 0.72 -11.23
C THR A 262 12.53 1.92 -12.13
N ARG A 263 12.79 3.16 -11.68
CA ARG A 263 12.60 4.33 -12.55
C ARG A 263 13.48 4.28 -13.80
N ILE A 264 14.76 3.93 -13.65
CA ILE A 264 15.71 3.89 -14.78
C ILE A 264 15.40 2.74 -15.73
N LEU A 265 15.21 1.53 -15.19
CA LEU A 265 14.97 0.33 -15.98
C LEU A 265 13.70 0.48 -16.82
N PHE A 266 12.59 0.90 -16.21
CA PHE A 266 11.31 1.02 -16.89
C PHE A 266 11.07 2.37 -17.58
N ASN A 267 12.08 3.26 -17.67
CA ASN A 267 11.91 4.59 -18.26
C ASN A 267 11.48 4.54 -19.73
N ASN A 268 12.10 3.65 -20.50
CA ASN A 268 11.91 3.56 -21.95
C ASN A 268 10.77 2.60 -22.35
N GLY A 269 10.16 1.94 -21.37
CA GLY A 269 9.20 0.86 -21.60
C GLY A 269 9.86 -0.42 -22.10
N PHE A 270 9.32 -1.57 -21.71
CA PHE A 270 9.68 -2.88 -22.25
C PHE A 270 8.48 -3.45 -22.98
N THR A 271 8.65 -3.72 -24.28
CA THR A 271 7.66 -4.42 -25.08
C THR A 271 7.87 -5.92 -24.94
N ILE A 272 6.80 -6.60 -24.55
CA ILE A 272 6.73 -8.04 -24.38
C ILE A 272 5.78 -8.56 -25.45
N ASN A 273 6.31 -9.43 -26.31
CA ASN A 273 5.56 -10.18 -27.30
C ASN A 273 5.56 -11.65 -26.86
N TRP A 274 4.42 -12.30 -27.00
CA TRP A 274 4.23 -13.71 -26.67
C TRP A 274 4.24 -14.56 -27.94
#